data_AF-V5SIY1-F1
#
_entry.id   AF-V5SIY1-F1
#
_cell.length_a   1.000
_cell.length_b   1.000
_cell.length_c   1.000
_cell.angle_alpha   90.00
_cell.angle_beta   90.00
_cell.angle_gamma   90.00
#
_symmetry.space_group_name_H-M   'P 1'
#
loop_
_entity.id
_entity.type
_entity.pdbx_description
1 polymer ?
#
loop_
_entity_poly.entity_id
_entity_poly.type
_entity_poly.pdbx_seq_one_letter_code
_entity_poly.pdbx_strand_id
1 'polypeptide(L)'
;MKTERAPFAPITPDYDDKLERLAADKGVGALVKPVANRAGEGAATLAPQERPAPSPDATPRSDMKSLNLELPAYVWTELKIRAAQQQTSLKHVVMTALVKDGVTIKDADMIEDGRRLR
;
A
#
# COMPACT_ATOMS: atom_id res chain seq x y z
N MET A 1 26.09 18.56 -20.06
CA MET A 1 27.20 18.20 -19.15
C MET A 1 26.78 16.93 -18.42
N LYS A 2 27.48 15.81 -18.61
CA LYS A 2 27.14 14.54 -17.96
C LYS A 2 27.68 14.58 -16.53
N THR A 3 26.80 14.59 -15.54
CA THR A 3 27.20 14.54 -14.13
C THR A 3 27.73 13.15 -13.84
N GLU A 4 29.05 13.01 -13.71
CA GLU A 4 29.68 11.76 -13.30
C GLU A 4 29.14 11.36 -11.92
N ARG A 5 28.49 10.20 -11.86
CA ARG A 5 27.92 9.66 -10.62
C ARG A 5 29.09 9.09 -9.83
N ALA A 6 29.37 9.65 -8.66
CA ALA A 6 30.48 9.21 -7.83
C ALA A 6 30.37 7.71 -7.53
N PRO A 7 31.50 6.96 -7.54
CA PRO A 7 31.51 5.54 -7.20
C PRO A 7 31.03 5.32 -5.77
N PHE A 8 30.41 4.16 -5.53
CA PHE A 8 29.97 3.76 -4.19
C PHE A 8 31.18 3.67 -3.25
N ALA A 9 31.13 4.41 -2.14
CA ALA A 9 32.18 4.42 -1.14
C ALA A 9 32.11 3.16 -0.24
N PRO A 10 33.27 2.60 0.19
CA PRO A 10 33.31 1.47 1.11
C PRO A 10 32.79 1.86 2.50
N ILE A 11 32.03 0.96 3.13
CA ILE A 11 31.44 1.17 4.47
C ILE A 11 32.54 1.02 5.53
N THR A 12 32.90 2.11 6.20
CA THR A 12 33.80 2.10 7.38
C THR A 12 33.03 2.54 8.65
N PRO A 13 33.53 2.27 9.86
CA PRO A 13 32.80 2.52 11.12
C PRO A 13 32.49 4.01 11.40
N ASP A 14 33.27 4.95 10.86
CA ASP A 14 33.13 6.40 11.07
C ASP A 14 32.07 7.07 10.17
N TYR A 15 31.24 6.29 9.47
CA TYR A 15 30.26 6.83 8.52
C TYR A 15 28.95 7.30 9.16
N ASP A 16 28.60 6.82 10.36
CA ASP A 16 27.33 7.15 11.00
C ASP A 16 27.18 8.65 11.25
N ASP A 17 28.19 9.29 11.84
CA ASP A 17 28.20 10.75 12.08
C ASP A 17 28.12 11.57 10.78
N LYS A 18 28.74 11.08 9.70
CA LYS A 18 28.74 11.74 8.39
C LYS A 18 27.39 11.62 7.71
N LEU A 19 26.73 10.47 7.85
CA LEU A 19 25.39 10.23 7.33
C LEU A 19 24.35 11.07 8.06
N GLU A 20 24.48 11.23 9.38
CA GLU A 20 23.56 12.03 10.18
C GLU A 20 23.66 13.53 9.84
N ARG A 21 24.89 14.05 9.65
CA ARG A 21 25.10 15.43 9.15
C ARG A 21 24.53 15.62 7.74
N LEU A 22 24.76 14.67 6.84
CA LEU A 22 24.24 14.75 5.47
C LEU A 22 22.72 14.63 5.41
N ALA A 23 22.11 13.87 6.33
CA ALA A 23 20.66 13.81 6.50
C ALA A 23 20.09 15.16 6.98
N ALA A 24 20.76 15.81 7.95
CA ALA A 24 20.39 17.14 8.42
C ALA A 24 20.50 18.21 7.32
N ASP A 25 21.60 18.23 6.56
CA ASP A 25 21.79 19.16 5.44
C ASP A 25 20.74 18.97 4.32
N LYS A 26 20.26 17.74 4.14
CA LYS A 26 19.20 17.39 3.19
C LYS A 26 17.79 17.55 3.74
N GLY A 27 17.65 18.02 4.99
CA GLY A 27 16.35 18.20 5.64
C GLY A 27 15.57 16.89 5.84
N VAL A 28 16.26 15.75 5.92
CA VAL A 28 15.63 14.45 6.14
C VAL A 28 15.17 14.40 7.60
N GLY A 29 13.86 14.49 7.83
CA GLY A 29 13.28 14.38 9.16
C GLY A 29 13.53 13.01 9.78
N ALA A 30 13.96 12.97 11.04
CA ALA A 30 14.13 11.74 11.78
C ALA A 30 12.77 11.17 12.20
N LEU A 31 12.60 9.85 12.04
CA LEU A 31 11.40 9.14 12.51
C LEU A 31 11.44 9.03 14.04
N VAL A 32 10.84 10.00 14.72
CA VAL A 32 10.65 9.95 16.17
C VAL A 32 9.51 8.98 16.47
N LYS A 33 9.84 7.83 17.06
CA LYS A 33 8.82 6.93 17.65
C LYS A 33 8.27 7.61 18.91
N PRO A 34 6.97 7.98 18.96
CA PRO A 34 6.41 8.48 20.20
C PRO A 34 6.48 7.38 21.27
N VAL A 35 7.05 7.73 22.43
CA VAL A 35 7.29 6.86 23.59
C VAL A 35 5.98 6.32 24.21
N ALA A 36 4.83 6.81 23.77
CA ALA A 36 3.51 6.46 24.29
C ALA A 36 3.09 4.99 24.08
N ASN A 37 3.76 4.22 23.21
CA ASN A 37 3.36 2.83 22.91
C ASN A 37 4.10 1.77 23.74
N ARG A 38 4.60 2.13 24.93
CA ARG A 38 5.22 1.17 25.87
C ARG A 38 4.28 0.81 27.02
N ALA A 39 3.12 0.24 26.71
CA ALA A 39 2.39 -0.62 27.63
C ALA A 39 1.36 -1.43 26.82
N GLY A 40 1.46 -2.75 26.87
CA GLY A 40 0.32 -3.60 26.57
C GLY A 40 -0.75 -3.43 27.64
N GLU A 41 -1.97 -3.76 27.25
CA GLU A 41 -3.22 -3.83 28.03
C GLU A 41 -4.00 -2.53 28.21
N GLY A 42 -5.16 -2.49 27.54
CA GLY A 42 -6.20 -1.49 27.70
C GLY A 42 -6.85 -1.19 26.36
N ALA A 43 -8.02 -1.81 26.11
CA ALA A 43 -8.83 -1.58 24.92
C ALA A 43 -9.08 -0.08 24.69
N ALA A 44 -8.32 0.53 23.79
CA ALA A 44 -8.58 1.88 23.33
C ALA A 44 -9.72 1.81 22.32
N THR A 45 -10.92 2.22 22.76
CA THR A 45 -12.02 2.61 21.89
C THR A 45 -11.46 3.49 20.78
N LEU A 46 -11.45 2.98 19.55
CA LEU A 46 -11.01 3.75 18.39
C LEU A 46 -11.94 4.95 18.26
N ALA A 47 -11.46 6.14 18.62
CA ALA A 47 -12.10 7.39 18.23
C ALA A 47 -12.32 7.34 16.71
N PRO A 48 -13.50 7.73 16.19
CA PRO A 48 -13.74 7.74 14.76
C PRO A 48 -12.67 8.61 14.09
N GLN A 49 -11.74 7.99 13.37
CA GLN A 49 -10.86 8.71 12.47
C GLN A 49 -11.76 9.34 11.41
N GLU A 50 -11.81 10.67 11.42
CA GLU A 50 -12.49 11.47 10.43
C GLU A 50 -11.90 11.10 9.06
N ARG A 51 -12.72 10.43 8.25
CA ARG A 51 -12.34 9.95 6.93
C ARG A 51 -12.10 11.21 6.08
N PRO A 52 -10.94 11.39 5.44
CA PRO A 52 -10.70 12.57 4.61
C PRO A 52 -11.81 12.68 3.55
N ALA A 53 -12.31 13.90 3.36
CA ALA A 53 -13.39 14.18 2.43
C ALA A 53 -13.04 13.64 1.03
N PRO A 54 -14.00 13.03 0.31
CA PRO A 54 -13.74 12.48 -1.02
C PRO A 54 -13.29 13.61 -1.95
N SER A 55 -12.13 13.43 -2.57
CA SER A 55 -11.64 14.32 -3.62
C SER A 55 -12.68 14.40 -4.75
N PRO A 56 -12.89 15.57 -5.38
CA PRO A 56 -13.87 15.73 -6.46
C PRO A 56 -13.58 14.90 -7.72
N ASP A 57 -12.37 14.35 -7.85
CA ASP A 57 -11.96 13.41 -8.89
C ASP A 57 -12.22 11.93 -8.55
N ALA A 58 -12.91 11.63 -7.45
CA ALA A 58 -13.24 10.26 -7.11
C ALA A 58 -14.26 9.70 -8.13
N THR A 59 -13.88 8.64 -8.85
CA THR A 59 -14.78 7.92 -9.75
C THR A 59 -16.05 7.54 -8.99
N PRO A 60 -17.25 7.89 -9.48
CA PRO A 60 -18.50 7.61 -8.79
C PRO A 60 -18.66 6.09 -8.65
N ARG A 61 -18.49 5.61 -7.42
CA ARG A 61 -18.46 4.18 -7.09
C ARG A 61 -19.73 3.78 -6.35
N SER A 62 -20.26 2.60 -6.66
CA SER A 62 -21.39 2.03 -5.92
C SER A 62 -21.00 1.67 -4.48
N ASP A 63 -21.97 1.66 -3.57
CA ASP A 63 -21.78 1.22 -2.19
C ASP A 63 -21.22 -0.22 -2.14
N MET A 64 -20.18 -0.43 -1.31
CA MET A 64 -19.47 -1.70 -1.26
C MET A 64 -19.80 -2.49 -0.01
N LYS A 65 -20.06 -3.79 -0.17
CA LYS A 65 -20.20 -4.75 0.93
C LYS A 65 -18.94 -5.62 1.04
N SER A 66 -18.56 -5.96 2.27
CA SER A 66 -17.46 -6.89 2.53
C SER A 66 -17.91 -8.33 2.28
N LEU A 67 -17.01 -9.14 1.72
CA LEU A 67 -17.20 -10.57 1.52
C LEU A 67 -16.14 -11.31 2.32
N ASN A 68 -16.57 -12.11 3.30
CA ASN A 68 -15.71 -13.03 4.04
C ASN A 68 -15.95 -14.43 3.50
N LEU A 69 -14.88 -15.11 3.09
CA LEU A 69 -14.95 -16.40 2.41
C LEU A 69 -13.75 -17.27 2.81
N GLU A 70 -13.95 -18.57 2.90
CA GLU A 70 -12.89 -19.55 3.15
C GLU A 70 -12.48 -20.24 1.86
N LEU A 71 -11.17 -20.30 1.60
CA LEU A 71 -10.61 -20.99 0.44
C LEU A 71 -9.53 -21.96 0.88
N PRO A 72 -9.34 -23.07 0.15
CA PRO A 72 -8.13 -23.87 0.29
C PRO A 72 -6.87 -23.02 0.05
N ALA A 73 -5.81 -23.31 0.80
CA ALA A 73 -4.57 -22.52 0.76
C ALA A 73 -3.92 -22.45 -0.64
N TYR A 74 -4.09 -23.50 -1.44
CA TYR A 74 -3.58 -23.53 -2.82
C TYR A 74 -4.32 -22.55 -3.73
N VAL A 75 -5.66 -22.44 -3.59
CA VAL A 75 -6.47 -21.49 -4.37
C VAL A 75 -6.10 -20.05 -3.99
N TRP A 76 -5.92 -19.79 -2.69
CA TRP A 76 -5.52 -18.47 -2.22
C TRP A 76 -4.17 -18.01 -2.80
N THR A 77 -3.21 -18.94 -2.83
CA THR A 77 -1.90 -18.70 -3.43
C THR A 77 -2.01 -18.40 -4.92
N GLU A 78 -2.79 -19.19 -5.65
CA GLU A 78 -3.00 -19.00 -7.09
C GLU A 78 -3.66 -17.64 -7.40
N LEU A 79 -4.67 -17.24 -6.63
CA LEU A 79 -5.32 -15.93 -6.79
C LEU A 79 -4.33 -14.77 -6.58
N LYS A 80 -3.44 -14.88 -5.59
CA LYS A 80 -2.39 -13.86 -5.35
C LYS A 80 -1.37 -13.81 -6.48
N ILE A 81 -0.95 -14.96 -7.00
CA ILE A 81 -0.04 -15.03 -8.14
C ILE A 81 -0.68 -14.36 -9.35
N ARG A 82 -1.95 -14.65 -9.66
CA ARG A 82 -2.68 -14.00 -10.75
C ARG A 82 -2.77 -12.49 -10.60
N ALA A 83 -3.13 -12.02 -9.41
CA ALA A 83 -3.19 -10.57 -9.12
C ALA A 83 -1.82 -9.90 -9.32
N ALA A 84 -0.74 -10.57 -8.90
CA ALA A 84 0.62 -10.06 -9.10
C ALA A 84 1.02 -10.01 -10.57
N GLN A 85 0.73 -11.07 -11.34
CA GLN A 85 1.03 -11.16 -12.78
C GLN A 85 0.28 -10.11 -13.60
N GLN A 86 -0.99 -9.87 -13.26
CA GLN A 86 -1.84 -8.89 -13.94
C GLN A 86 -1.60 -7.45 -13.43
N GLN A 87 -0.77 -7.27 -12.40
CA GLN A 87 -0.59 -5.99 -11.70
C GLN A 87 -1.91 -5.38 -11.20
N THR A 88 -2.87 -6.22 -10.83
CA THR A 88 -4.18 -5.80 -10.31
C THR A 88 -4.36 -6.18 -8.84
N SER A 89 -5.47 -5.75 -8.25
CA SER A 89 -5.84 -6.17 -6.90
C SER A 89 -6.50 -7.55 -6.90
N LEU A 90 -6.40 -8.26 -5.79
CA LEU A 90 -7.10 -9.53 -5.59
C LEU A 90 -8.62 -9.39 -5.81
N LYS A 91 -9.17 -8.26 -5.38
CA LYS A 91 -10.57 -7.90 -5.61
C LYS A 91 -10.92 -7.82 -7.08
N HIS A 92 -10.08 -7.19 -7.89
CA HIS A 92 -10.29 -7.11 -9.34
C HIS A 92 -10.30 -8.51 -9.95
N VAL A 93 -9.36 -9.39 -9.57
CA VAL A 93 -9.35 -10.79 -10.03
C VAL A 93 -10.66 -11.51 -9.69
N VAL A 94 -11.17 -11.34 -8.47
CA VAL A 94 -12.45 -11.93 -8.04
C VAL A 94 -13.63 -11.34 -8.83
N MET A 95 -13.70 -10.02 -9.00
CA MET A 95 -14.76 -9.36 -9.77
C MET A 95 -14.75 -9.80 -11.24
N THR A 96 -13.57 -9.95 -11.85
CA THR A 96 -13.42 -10.47 -13.21
C THR A 96 -13.88 -11.92 -13.32
N ALA A 97 -13.64 -12.76 -12.31
CA ALA A 97 -14.17 -14.12 -12.27
C ALA A 97 -15.71 -14.14 -12.18
N LEU A 98 -16.30 -13.25 -11.36
CA LEU A 98 -17.76 -13.12 -11.25
C LEU A 98 -18.39 -12.65 -12.57
N VAL A 99 -17.75 -11.73 -13.31
CA VAL A 99 -18.22 -11.32 -14.65
C VAL A 99 -18.19 -12.50 -15.62
N LYS A 100 -17.14 -13.33 -15.58
CA LYS A 100 -17.05 -14.54 -16.41
C LYS A 100 -18.12 -15.58 -16.07
N ASP A 101 -18.55 -15.63 -14.81
CA ASP A 101 -19.66 -16.48 -14.35
C ASP A 101 -21.04 -15.88 -14.69
N GLY A 102 -21.09 -14.69 -15.29
CA GLY A 102 -22.32 -14.04 -15.77
C GLY A 102 -22.87 -12.95 -14.85
N VAL A 103 -22.16 -12.58 -13.78
CA VAL A 103 -22.58 -11.48 -12.90
C VAL A 103 -22.31 -10.13 -13.58
N THR A 104 -23.35 -9.33 -13.78
CA THR A 104 -23.21 -7.98 -14.33
C THR A 104 -22.58 -7.04 -13.29
N ILE A 105 -21.39 -6.53 -13.57
CA ILE A 105 -20.69 -5.51 -12.77
C ILE A 105 -20.48 -4.28 -13.65
N LYS A 106 -20.74 -3.09 -13.11
CA LYS A 106 -20.52 -1.82 -13.84
C LYS A 106 -19.02 -1.59 -14.00
N ASP A 107 -18.61 -1.08 -15.15
CA ASP A 107 -17.19 -0.76 -15.42
C ASP A 107 -16.59 0.22 -14.41
N ALA A 108 -17.41 1.17 -13.92
CA ALA A 108 -17.02 2.13 -12.87
C ALA A 108 -16.60 1.45 -11.55
N ASP A 109 -17.11 0.24 -11.27
CA ASP A 109 -16.77 -0.52 -10.08
C ASP A 109 -15.55 -1.45 -10.31
N MET A 110 -15.16 -1.64 -11.58
CA MET A 110 -14.06 -2.48 -12.05
C MET A 110 -12.72 -1.74 -12.08
N ILE A 111 -12.29 -1.28 -10.90
CA ILE A 111 -11.08 -0.46 -10.77
C ILE A 111 -9.84 -1.37 -10.69
N GLU A 112 -8.94 -1.23 -11.66
CA GLU A 112 -7.59 -1.79 -11.61
C GLU A 112 -6.75 -1.06 -10.55
N ASP A 113 -5.83 -1.76 -9.88
CA ASP A 113 -5.10 -1.21 -8.74
C ASP A 113 -4.07 -0.15 -9.17
N GLY A 114 -4.51 1.12 -9.23
CA GLY A 114 -3.69 2.27 -9.61
C GLY A 114 -2.47 2.55 -8.70
N ARG A 115 -2.26 1.77 -7.63
CA ARG A 115 -1.06 1.89 -6.78
C ARG A 115 0.20 1.31 -7.41
N ARG A 116 0.07 0.47 -8.45
CA ARG A 116 1.22 -0.21 -9.11
C ARG A 116 1.78 0.53 -10.33
N LEU A 117 1.20 1.68 -10.68
CA LEU A 117 1.62 2.55 -11.78
C LEU A 117 2.65 3.63 -11.38
N ARG A 118 3.31 3.49 -10.22
CA ARG A 118 4.34 4.45 -9.76
C ARG A 118 5.70 4.15 -10.34
#